data_AF-A0A1D3RL92-F1
#
_entry.id   AF-A0A1D3RL92-F1
#
_cell.length_a   1.000
_cell.length_b   1.000
_cell.length_c   1.000
_cell.angle_alpha   90.00
_cell.angle_beta   90.00
_cell.angle_gamma   90.00
#
_symmetry.space_group_name_H-M   'P 1'
#
loop_
_entity.id
_entity.type
_entity.pdbx_description
1 polymer ?
#
loop_
_entity_poly.entity_id
_entity_poly.type
_entity_poly.pdbx_seq_one_letter_code
_entity_poly.pdbx_strand_id
1 'polypeptide(L)' 'MRGKWTYLYRAVDSQGDTLDFMLSECRDEDAASAFLKQAINNNAFPDKIVMDTSGAN' A
#
# COMPACT_ATOMS: atom_id res chain seq x y z
N MET A 1 5.96 3.60 -26.78
CA MET A 1 5.37 2.49 -25.98
C MET A 1 4.69 3.14 -24.79
N ARG A 2 3.36 3.00 -24.62
CA ARG A 2 2.65 3.53 -23.45
C ARG A 2 2.96 2.60 -22.26
N GLY A 3 3.38 3.15 -21.13
CA GLY A 3 3.70 2.38 -19.92
C GLY A 3 2.51 1.50 -19.50
N LYS A 4 2.80 0.35 -18.89
CA LYS A 4 1.77 -0.50 -18.31
C LYS A 4 1.17 0.20 -17.09
N TRP A 5 -0.15 0.13 -16.95
CA TRP A 5 -0.82 0.57 -15.72
C TRP A 5 -0.54 -0.45 -14.62
N THR A 6 -0.14 0.04 -13.45
CA THR A 6 0.06 -0.76 -12.25
C THR A 6 -0.69 -0.11 -11.10
N TYR A 7 -1.04 -0.90 -10.09
CA TYR A 7 -1.61 -0.43 -8.84
C TYR A 7 -0.47 -0.02 -7.89
N LEU A 8 -0.58 1.18 -7.33
CA LEU A 8 0.35 1.72 -6.35
C LEU A 8 -0.24 1.54 -4.95
N TYR A 9 0.41 0.72 -4.15
CA TYR A 9 0.20 0.63 -2.71
C TYR A 9 1.23 1.53 -2.03
N ARG A 10 0.78 2.37 -1.10
CA ARG A 10 1.60 3.39 -0.44
C ARG A 10 1.27 3.40 1.04
N ALA A 11 2.29 3.34 1.87
CA ALA A 11 2.22 3.61 3.29
C ALA A 11 2.67 5.05 3.52
N VAL A 12 1.82 5.84 4.17
CA VAL A 12 2.14 7.20 4.61
C VAL A 12 1.97 7.30 6.10
N ASP A 13 2.78 8.14 6.72
CA ASP A 13 2.60 8.47 8.12
C ASP A 13 1.51 9.55 8.31
N SER A 14 1.27 9.91 9.57
CA SER A 14 0.29 10.95 9.94
C SER A 14 0.65 12.36 9.46
N GLN A 15 1.92 12.63 9.16
CA GLN A 15 2.42 13.91 8.65
C GLN A 15 2.35 13.98 7.11
N GLY A 16 2.03 12.86 6.46
CA GLY A 16 1.95 12.74 5.01
C GLY A 16 3.26 12.29 4.36
N ASP A 17 4.27 11.92 5.16
CA ASP A 17 5.53 11.40 4.65
C ASP A 17 5.36 9.96 4.17
N THR A 18 5.96 9.65 3.03
CA THR A 18 5.87 8.30 2.45
C THR A 18 6.86 7.38 3.14
N LEU A 19 6.33 6.37 3.81
CA LEU A 19 7.05 5.39 4.58
C LEU A 19 7.50 4.20 3.72
N ASP A 20 6.62 3.73 2.84
CA ASP A 20 6.92 2.60 1.95
C ASP A 20 5.98 2.61 0.73
N PHE A 21 6.35 1.94 -0.35
CA PHE A 21 5.52 1.78 -1.53
C PHE A 21 5.75 0.45 -2.25
N MET A 22 4.70 -0.07 -2.87
CA MET A 22 4.74 -1.28 -3.69
C MET A 22 3.89 -1.11 -4.95
N LEU A 23 4.42 -1.56 -6.08
CA LEU A 23 3.69 -1.62 -7.34
C LEU A 23 3.25 -3.07 -7.60
N SER A 24 1.97 -3.25 -7.93
CA SER A 24 1.44 -4.54 -8.39
C SER A 24 0.76 -4.40 -9.75
N GLU A 25 0.89 -5.39 -10.61
CA GLU A 25 0.14 -5.42 -11.88
C GLU A 25 -1.36 -5.69 -11.63
N CYS A 26 -1.72 -6.29 -10.49
CA CYS A 26 -3.09 -6.65 -10.13
C CYS A 26 -3.54 -6.00 -8.81
N ARG A 27 -4.83 -5.67 -8.71
CA ARG A 27 -5.47 -5.29 -7.45
C ARG A 27 -6.00 -6.57 -6.79
N ASP A 28 -5.17 -7.18 -5.97
CA ASP A 28 -5.51 -8.37 -5.21
C ASP A 28 -5.27 -8.17 -3.70
N GLU A 29 -5.97 -8.97 -2.90
CA GLU A 29 -5.91 -8.91 -1.44
C GLU A 29 -4.60 -9.50 -0.91
N ASP A 30 -4.00 -10.44 -1.64
CA ASP A 30 -2.71 -11.05 -1.30
C ASP A 30 -1.57 -10.03 -1.36
N ALA A 31 -1.48 -9.22 -2.41
CA ALA A 31 -0.51 -8.14 -2.56
C ALA A 31 -0.76 -7.06 -1.50
N ALA A 32 -2.02 -6.69 -1.24
CA ALA A 32 -2.35 -5.75 -0.18
C ALA A 32 -1.87 -6.25 1.20
N SER A 33 -2.13 -7.52 1.50
CA SER A 33 -1.73 -8.16 2.76
C SER A 33 -0.22 -8.33 2.88
N ALA A 34 0.46 -8.68 1.77
CA ALA A 34 1.92 -8.78 1.72
C ALA A 34 2.57 -7.42 1.94
N PHE A 35 2.09 -6.38 1.26
CA PHE A 35 2.55 -5.01 1.44
C PHE A 35 2.34 -4.53 2.88
N LEU A 36 1.17 -4.80 3.46
CA LEU A 36 0.88 -4.43 4.83
C LEU A 36 1.87 -5.05 5.81
N LYS A 37 2.14 -6.36 5.69
CA LYS A 37 3.15 -7.05 6.51
C LYS A 37 4.54 -6.46 6.33
N GLN A 38 4.93 -6.15 5.10
CA GLN A 38 6.23 -5.56 4.79
C GLN A 38 6.37 -4.16 5.39
N ALA A 39 5.36 -3.29 5.22
CA ALA A 39 5.36 -1.93 5.76
C ALA A 39 5.43 -1.93 7.30
N ILE A 40 4.70 -2.83 7.96
CA ILE A 40 4.74 -3.00 9.43
C ILE A 40 6.14 -3.45 9.89
N ASN A 41 6.75 -4.41 9.19
CA ASN A 41 8.09 -4.89 9.53
C ASN A 41 9.18 -3.83 9.31
N ASN A 42 9.03 -2.99 8.28
CA ASN A 42 10.04 -2.00 7.91
C ASN A 42 10.00 -0.73 8.77
N ASN A 43 8.81 -0.26 9.18
CA ASN A 43 8.63 1.07 9.77
C ASN A 43 8.13 1.10 11.22
N ALA A 44 8.16 -0.05 11.90
CA ALA A 44 7.57 -0.30 13.23
C ALA A 44 6.04 -0.43 13.23
N PHE A 45 5.52 -1.16 14.23
CA PHE A 45 4.10 -1.49 14.33
C PHE A 45 3.28 -0.20 14.58
N PRO A 46 2.46 0.24 13.61
CA PRO A 46 1.66 1.44 13.80
C PRO A 46 0.48 1.16 14.74
N ASP A 47 0.16 2.10 15.63
CA ASP A 47 -1.03 2.00 16.50
C ASP A 47 -2.36 1.99 15.72
N LYS A 48 -2.37 2.57 14.52
CA LYS A 48 -3.55 2.65 13.65
C LYS A 48 -3.16 2.58 12.19
N ILE A 49 -3.81 1.67 11.46
CA ILE A 49 -3.68 1.52 10.01
C ILE A 49 -5.01 1.96 9.39
N VAL A 50 -4.94 2.92 8.48
CA VAL A 50 -6.11 3.36 7.70
C VAL A 50 -5.89 2.90 6.26
N MET A 51 -6.70 1.94 5.83
CA MET A 51 -6.80 1.55 4.43
C MET A 51 -8.08 2.15 3.87
N ASP A 52 -7.96 2.99 2.84
CA ASP A 52 -9.14 3.49 2.14
C ASP A 52 -9.72 2.34 1.30
N THR A 53 -10.77 1.71 1.81
CA THR A 53 -11.61 0.82 1.01
C THR A 53 -12.52 1.71 0.17
N SER A 54 -11.95 2.35 -0.86
CA SER A 54 -12.77 2.76 -1.99
C SER A 54 -13.25 1.46 -2.64
N GLY A 55 -14.42 1.00 -2.20
CA GLY A 55 -15.17 -0.07 -2.82
C GLY A 55 -15.21 0.17 -4.33
N ALA A 56 -14.90 -0.87 -5.09
CA ALA A 56 -15.20 -0.87 -6.50
C ALA A 56 -16.70 -0.55 -6.69
N ASN A 57 -17.01 0.28 -7.69
CA ASN A 57 -18.38 0.56 -8.14
C ASN A 57 -19.20 -0.72 -8.36
#